data_AF-A0AB34YYV2-F1
#
_entry.id   AF-A0AB34YYV2-F1
#
_cell.length_a   1.000
_cell.length_b   1.000
_cell.length_c   1.000
_cell.angle_alpha   90.00
_cell.angle_beta   90.00
_cell.angle_gamma   90.00
#
_symmetry.space_group_name_H-M   'P 1'
#
loop_
_entity.id
_entity.type
_entity.pdbx_description
1 polymer ?
#
loop_
_entity_poly.entity_id
_entity_poly.type
_entity_poly.pdbx_seq_one_letter_code
_entity_poly.pdbx_strand_id
1 'polypeptide(L)'
;MTEIDIDSLDEAMLMALNRRIVERLQFLQQQRNEVALQDIRIGSGVMFEGPDGAEVRGFVIRRNRKTVTVHTDDDKQWNVSPSLLSLTGRHILDEAPTKAGRVVPFTKPGRRR
;
A
#
# COMPACT_ATOMS: atom_id res chain seq x y z
N MET A 1 -32.24 8.97 -5.55
CA MET A 1 -31.82 7.55 -5.64
C MET A 1 -32.34 7.04 -6.98
N THR A 2 -31.48 6.45 -7.81
CA THR A 2 -31.93 5.76 -9.02
C THR A 2 -32.46 4.40 -8.59
N GLU A 3 -33.77 4.20 -8.67
CA GLU A 3 -34.41 2.93 -8.36
C GLU A 3 -34.16 1.97 -9.53
N ILE A 4 -33.68 0.77 -9.24
CA ILE A 4 -33.50 -0.29 -10.23
C ILE A 4 -34.70 -1.22 -10.02
N ASP A 5 -35.53 -1.41 -11.04
CA ASP A 5 -36.64 -2.35 -10.99
C ASP A 5 -36.11 -3.79 -11.12
N ILE A 6 -36.26 -4.56 -10.04
CA ILE A 6 -35.76 -5.94 -9.91
C ILE A 6 -36.92 -6.94 -9.99
N ASP A 7 -38.15 -6.50 -9.68
CA ASP A 7 -39.32 -7.37 -9.55
C ASP A 7 -39.83 -7.86 -10.92
N SER A 8 -39.45 -7.19 -12.01
CA SER A 8 -39.72 -7.61 -13.38
C SER A 8 -38.76 -8.66 -13.93
N LEU A 9 -37.72 -9.06 -13.17
CA LEU A 9 -36.68 -9.99 -13.61
C LEU A 9 -36.96 -11.43 -13.17
N ASP A 10 -36.75 -12.39 -14.07
CA ASP A 10 -36.73 -13.81 -13.72
C ASP A 10 -35.42 -14.23 -13.03
N GLU A 11 -35.38 -15.45 -12.46
CA GLU A 11 -34.22 -15.95 -11.72
C GLU A 11 -32.92 -15.94 -12.55
N ALA A 12 -32.99 -16.28 -13.84
CA ALA A 12 -31.82 -16.30 -14.71
C ALA A 12 -31.30 -14.89 -14.99
N MET A 13 -32.20 -13.93 -15.19
CA MET A 13 -31.88 -12.51 -15.34
C MET A 13 -31.29 -11.93 -14.06
N LEU A 14 -31.82 -12.32 -12.89
CA LEU A 14 -31.28 -11.92 -11.59
C LEU A 14 -29.86 -12.46 -11.36
N MET A 15 -29.61 -13.72 -11.70
CA MET A 15 -28.26 -14.30 -11.62
C MET A 15 -27.28 -13.59 -12.57
N ALA A 16 -27.70 -13.31 -13.81
CA ALA A 16 -26.89 -12.60 -14.78
C ALA A 16 -26.58 -11.16 -14.34
N LEU A 17 -27.58 -10.47 -13.78
CA LEU A 17 -27.43 -9.13 -13.22
C LEU A 17 -26.45 -9.13 -12.04
N ASN A 18 -26.61 -10.06 -11.09
CA ASN A 18 -25.74 -10.20 -9.94
C ASN A 18 -24.28 -10.43 -10.38
N ARG A 19 -24.05 -11.34 -11.32
CA ARG A 19 -22.71 -11.59 -11.87
C ARG A 19 -22.07 -10.32 -12.42
N ARG A 20 -22.81 -9.55 -13.23
CA ARG A 20 -22.32 -8.26 -13.77
C ARG A 20 -22.05 -7.23 -12.69
N ILE A 21 -22.89 -7.14 -11.66
CA ILE A 21 -22.69 -6.23 -10.52
C ILE A 21 -21.40 -6.60 -9.79
N VAL A 22 -21.20 -7.87 -9.46
CA VAL A 22 -19.99 -8.36 -8.79
C VAL A 22 -18.74 -8.08 -9.63
N GLU A 23 -18.77 -8.39 -10.93
CA GLU A 23 -17.68 -8.10 -11.86
C GLU A 23 -17.35 -6.60 -11.91
N ARG A 24 -18.39 -5.73 -11.96
CA ARG A 24 -18.20 -4.27 -11.97
C ARG A 24 -17.62 -3.76 -10.65
N LEU A 25 -18.10 -4.25 -9.51
CA LEU A 25 -17.59 -3.87 -8.19
C LEU A 25 -16.13 -4.29 -8.01
N GLN A 26 -15.78 -5.51 -8.42
CA GLN A 26 -14.39 -5.99 -8.40
C GLN A 26 -13.48 -5.12 -9.27
N PHE A 27 -13.94 -4.76 -10.47
CA PHE A 27 -13.20 -3.87 -11.36
C PHE A 27 -12.98 -2.48 -10.74
N LEU A 28 -14.02 -1.87 -10.17
CA LEU A 28 -13.90 -0.57 -9.49
C LEU A 28 -12.95 -0.65 -8.29
N GLN A 29 -12.98 -1.74 -7.53
CA GLN A 29 -12.06 -1.96 -6.43
C GLN A 29 -10.62 -2.09 -6.92
N GLN A 30 -10.40 -2.80 -8.03
CA GLN A 30 -9.09 -2.95 -8.64
C GLN A 30 -8.54 -1.59 -9.10
N GLN A 31 -9.38 -0.76 -9.73
CA GLN A 31 -9.00 0.61 -10.13
C GLN A 31 -8.64 1.50 -8.93
N ARG A 32 -9.46 1.48 -7.87
CA ARG A 32 -9.17 2.24 -6.64
C ARG A 32 -7.84 1.81 -6.01
N ASN A 33 -7.57 0.50 -5.99
CA ASN A 33 -6.31 -0.03 -5.48
C ASN A 33 -5.13 0.41 -6.35
N GLU A 34 -5.27 0.42 -7.68
CA GLU A 34 -4.22 0.84 -8.59
C GLU A 34 -3.86 2.32 -8.44
N VAL A 35 -4.86 3.20 -8.28
CA VAL A 35 -4.64 4.64 -8.03
C VAL A 35 -3.97 4.87 -6.67
N ALA A 36 -4.48 4.25 -5.59
CA ALA A 36 -3.89 4.39 -4.25
C ALA A 36 -2.43 3.88 -4.18
N LEU A 37 -2.06 2.95 -5.06
CA LEU A 37 -0.71 2.42 -5.15
C LEU A 37 0.22 3.27 -6.04
N GLN A 38 -0.27 4.10 -6.96
CA GLN A 38 0.57 4.85 -7.91
C GLN A 38 1.38 5.97 -7.23
N ASP A 39 0.84 6.58 -6.18
CA ASP A 39 1.49 7.71 -5.51
C ASP A 39 2.53 7.26 -4.47
N ILE A 40 2.49 6.01 -4.03
CA ILE A 40 3.39 5.47 -3.01
C ILE A 40 4.62 4.83 -3.67
N ARG A 41 5.76 5.52 -3.57
CA ARG A 41 7.06 5.03 -4.05
C ARG A 41 7.86 4.39 -2.92
N ILE A 42 8.78 3.50 -3.27
CA ILE A 42 9.79 3.01 -2.31
C ILE A 42 10.64 4.21 -1.90
N GLY A 43 10.83 4.39 -0.59
CA GLY A 43 11.51 5.55 0.00
C GLY A 43 10.58 6.71 0.34
N SER A 44 9.29 6.67 -0.03
CA SER A 44 8.33 7.68 0.43
C SER A 44 8.08 7.55 1.94
N GLY A 45 8.07 8.68 2.62
CA GLY A 45 7.60 8.87 3.98
C GLY A 45 6.09 8.73 4.02
N VAL A 46 5.62 7.89 4.94
CA VAL A 46 4.23 7.53 5.11
C VAL A 46 3.85 7.55 6.57
N MET A 47 2.57 7.73 6.80
CA MET A 47 1.93 7.78 8.11
C MET A 47 0.68 6.91 8.08
N PHE A 48 0.44 6.17 9.15
CA PHE A 48 -0.74 5.32 9.29
C PHE A 48 -1.11 5.13 10.76
N GLU A 49 -2.33 4.68 11.01
CA GLU A 49 -2.80 4.35 12.36
C GLU A 49 -2.44 2.90 12.70
N GLY A 50 -1.73 2.71 13.82
CA GLY A 50 -1.42 1.41 14.38
C GLY A 50 -2.64 0.74 15.01
N PRO A 51 -2.54 -0.57 15.35
CA PRO A 51 -3.64 -1.32 15.96
C PRO A 51 -4.11 -0.74 17.31
N ASP A 52 -3.24 0.00 18.00
CA ASP A 52 -3.55 0.66 19.26
C ASP A 52 -4.14 2.08 19.07
N GLY A 53 -4.45 2.49 17.83
CA GLY A 53 -4.91 3.83 17.48
C GLY A 53 -3.82 4.90 17.44
N ALA A 54 -2.57 4.52 17.69
CA ALA A 54 -1.43 5.44 17.67
C ALA A 54 -1.00 5.75 16.23
N GLU A 55 -0.70 7.01 15.94
CA GLU A 55 -0.14 7.42 14.65
C GLU A 55 1.33 6.96 14.54
N VAL A 56 1.61 6.14 13.52
CA VAL A 56 2.93 5.58 13.24
C VAL A 56 3.48 6.23 11.97
N ARG A 57 4.74 6.68 12.04
CA ARG A 57 5.46 7.28 10.91
C ARG A 57 6.62 6.39 10.49
N GLY A 58 6.92 6.36 9.20
CA GLY A 58 8.03 5.61 8.67
C GLY A 58 8.19 5.77 7.16
N PHE A 59 9.01 4.90 6.58
CA PHE A 59 9.33 4.91 5.15
C PHE A 59 8.96 3.60 4.49
N VAL A 60 8.50 3.68 3.24
CA VAL A 60 8.18 2.49 2.46
C VAL A 60 9.46 1.80 1.99
N ILE A 61 9.69 0.57 2.45
CA ILE A 61 10.83 -0.25 2.04
C ILE A 61 10.48 -1.28 0.96
N ARG A 62 9.20 -1.66 0.87
CA ARG A 62 8.71 -2.60 -0.14
C ARG A 62 7.27 -2.32 -0.51
N ARG A 63 6.93 -2.49 -1.79
CA ARG A 63 5.58 -2.37 -2.33
C ARG A 63 5.15 -3.67 -3.00
N ASN A 64 4.02 -4.23 -2.58
CA ASN A 64 3.31 -5.31 -3.26
C ASN A 64 1.95 -4.80 -3.76
N ARG A 65 1.28 -5.56 -4.63
CA ARG A 65 -0.05 -5.18 -5.18
C ARG A 65 -1.16 -5.02 -4.13
N LYS A 66 -1.02 -5.58 -2.92
CA LYS A 66 -2.04 -5.54 -1.87
C LYS A 66 -1.54 -4.95 -0.54
N THR A 67 -0.22 -4.89 -0.36
CA THR A 67 0.40 -4.51 0.91
C THR A 67 1.65 -3.69 0.64
N VAL A 68 1.95 -2.80 1.56
CA VAL A 68 3.17 -2.02 1.59
C VAL A 68 3.89 -2.35 2.90
N THR A 69 5.19 -2.58 2.82
CA THR A 69 6.02 -2.75 4.01
C THR A 69 6.61 -1.41 4.38
N VAL A 70 6.27 -0.92 5.56
CA VAL A 70 6.75 0.34 6.14
C VAL A 70 7.76 0.02 7.22
N HIS A 71 8.89 0.72 7.20
CA HIS A 71 9.92 0.69 8.22
C HIS A 71 9.85 1.96 9.05
N THR A 72 9.77 1.81 10.37
CA THR A 72 9.67 2.92 11.32
C THR A 72 11.00 3.14 12.03
N ASP A 73 11.20 4.31 12.62
CA ASP A 73 12.45 4.66 13.33
C ASP A 73 12.79 3.70 14.49
N ASP A 74 11.78 3.03 15.05
CA ASP A 74 11.94 1.99 16.09
C ASP A 74 12.44 0.64 15.53
N ASP A 75 12.99 0.62 14.31
CA ASP A 75 13.48 -0.58 13.59
C ASP A 75 12.38 -1.64 13.32
N LYS A 76 11.10 -1.31 13.55
CA LYS A 76 9.95 -2.18 13.31
C LYS A 76 9.51 -2.15 11.85
N GLN A 77 8.95 -3.27 11.39
CA GLN A 77 8.38 -3.41 10.06
C GLN A 77 6.88 -3.69 10.14
N TRP A 78 6.11 -2.98 9.33
CA TRP A 78 4.66 -3.08 9.28
C TRP A 78 4.18 -3.43 7.89
N ASN A 79 3.26 -4.39 7.79
CA ASN A 79 2.55 -4.68 6.55
C ASN A 79 1.19 -3.98 6.58
N VAL A 80 1.05 -2.93 5.79
CA VAL A 80 -0.14 -2.06 5.82
C VAL A 80 -0.77 -2.03 4.43
N SER A 81 -2.11 -1.93 4.37
CA SER A 81 -2.80 -1.71 3.10
C SER A 81 -2.43 -0.34 2.54
N PRO A 82 -2.14 -0.19 1.23
CA PRO A 82 -1.87 1.10 0.60
C PRO A 82 -2.96 2.14 0.87
N SER A 83 -4.22 1.71 0.99
CA SER A 83 -5.37 2.58 1.26
C SER A 83 -5.39 3.19 2.66
N LEU A 84 -4.59 2.67 3.60
CA LEU A 84 -4.49 3.16 4.97
C LEU A 84 -3.24 4.02 5.18
N LEU A 85 -2.44 4.25 4.12
CA LEU A 85 -1.24 5.05 4.17
C LEU A 85 -1.54 6.48 3.70
N SER A 86 -1.12 7.45 4.50
CA SER A 86 -1.07 8.85 4.14
C SER A 86 0.36 9.25 3.81
N LEU A 87 0.59 9.83 2.63
CA LEU A 87 1.90 10.34 2.23
C LEU A 87 2.22 11.60 3.03
N THR A 88 3.40 11.65 3.65
CA THR A 88 3.86 12.83 4.39
C THR A 88 4.65 13.81 3.51
N GLY A 89 4.83 13.50 2.22
CA GLY A 89 5.57 14.31 1.25
C GLY A 89 7.09 14.30 1.43
N ARG A 90 7.62 13.61 2.45
CA ARG A 90 9.06 13.42 2.67
C ARG A 90 9.54 12.17 1.96
N HIS A 91 10.72 12.19 1.36
CA HIS A 91 11.38 10.99 0.86
C HIS A 91 12.64 10.70 1.70
N ILE A 92 13.09 9.44 1.81
CA ILE A 92 14.34 9.08 2.51
C ILE A 92 15.58 9.81 1.97
N LEU A 93 15.48 10.39 0.77
CA LEU A 93 16.55 11.16 0.15
C LEU A 93 16.52 12.65 0.56
N ASP A 94 15.38 13.12 1.08
CA ASP A 94 15.18 14.51 1.51
C ASP A 94 15.59 14.71 2.98
N GLU A 95 15.49 13.66 3.81
CA GLU A 95 15.97 13.69 5.19
C GLU A 95 17.46 13.35 5.24
N ALA A 96 18.28 14.31 5.67
CA ALA A 96 19.67 14.02 6.03
C ALA A 96 19.69 12.94 7.13
N PRO A 97 20.55 11.90 6.99
CA PRO A 97 20.46 10.68 7.79
C PRO A 97 20.66 11.00 9.27
N THR A 98 19.56 11.10 10.01
CA THR A 98 19.62 11.41 11.43
C THR A 98 19.64 10.09 12.19
N LYS A 99 20.87 9.70 12.55
CA LYS A 99 21.31 8.64 13.49
C LYS A 99 21.56 7.22 12.93
N ALA A 100 22.86 6.92 12.89
CA ALA A 100 23.50 5.65 13.22
C ALA A 100 23.43 4.47 12.22
N GLY A 101 23.43 4.74 10.91
CA GLY A 101 23.89 3.75 9.93
C GLY A 101 25.41 3.70 9.87
N ARG A 102 26.07 2.84 10.67
CA ARG A 102 27.51 2.59 10.50
C ARG A 102 27.73 1.92 9.14
N VAL A 103 28.12 2.71 8.14
CA VAL A 103 28.51 2.21 6.82
C VAL A 103 29.79 1.40 7.01
N VAL A 104 29.67 0.07 7.04
CA VAL A 104 30.84 -0.82 7.05
C VAL A 104 31.33 -0.92 5.61
N PRO A 105 32.58 -0.52 5.30
CA PRO A 105 33.11 -0.68 3.96
C PRO A 105 33.19 -2.17 3.64
N PHE A 106 32.44 -2.61 2.62
CA PHE A 106 32.59 -3.95 2.07
C PHE A 106 33.95 -4.02 1.37
N THR A 107 34.95 -4.56 2.07
CA THR A 107 36.26 -4.78 1.47
C THR A 107 36.12 -5.95 0.49
N LYS A 108 36.38 -5.70 -0.80
CA LYS A 108 36.34 -6.74 -1.84
C LYS A 108 37.26 -7.91 -1.39
N PRO A 109 36.77 -9.15 -1.32
CA PRO A 109 37.62 -10.28 -0.97
C PRO A 109 38.71 -10.41 -2.03
N GLY A 110 39.97 -10.43 -1.57
CA GLY A 110 41.14 -10.58 -2.42
C GLY A 110 41.05 -11.81 -3.30
N ARG A 111 41.41 -11.66 -4.57
CA ARG A 111 41.45 -12.72 -5.58
C ARG A 111 42.34 -13.85 -5.06
N ARG A 112 41.78 -15.01 -4.73
CA ARG A 112 42.57 -16.21 -4.41
C ARG A 112 43.40 -16.57 -5.64
N ARG A 113 44.72 -16.65 -5.47
CA ARG A 113 45.68 -17.15 -6.46
C ARG A 113 45.54 -18.65 -6.63
#